data_AF-A0A964HWD7-F1
#
_entry.id   AF-A0A964HWD7-F1
#
_cell.length_a   1.000
_cell.length_b   1.000
_cell.length_c   1.000
_cell.angle_alpha   90.00
_cell.angle_beta   90.00
_cell.angle_gamma   90.00
#
_symmetry.space_group_name_H-M   'P 1'
#
loop_
_entity.id
_entity.type
_entity.pdbx_description
1 polymer ?
#
loop_
_entity_poly.entity_id
_entity_poly.type
_entity_poly.pdbx_seq_one_letter_code
_entity_poly.pdbx_strand_id
1 'polypeptide(L)'
;MSDTAPPTTPPATADLQAEITAAREELVATISTLKGEMTPGAIARRGGRAITGWFTDEFGGIRPERVAIVGAVVAGIVVLKIIRRRG
;
A
#
# COMPACT_ATOMS: atom_id res chain seq x y z
N MET A 1 42.06 23.92 19.32
CA MET A 1 40.92 23.05 18.96
C MET A 1 41.40 21.62 19.19
N SER A 2 41.10 21.07 20.37
CA SER A 2 41.54 19.73 20.75
C SER A 2 40.60 18.71 20.11
N ASP A 3 41.14 17.94 19.17
CA ASP A 3 40.47 16.79 18.58
C ASP A 3 40.39 15.70 19.65
N THR A 4 39.18 15.45 20.17
CA THR A 4 38.92 14.35 21.11
C THR A 4 37.98 13.38 20.43
N ALA A 5 38.52 12.55 19.54
CA ALA A 5 37.82 11.38 19.05
C ALA A 5 37.61 10.41 20.24
N PRO A 6 36.38 9.95 20.52
CA PRO A 6 36.17 8.96 21.57
C PRO A 6 36.86 7.64 21.20
N PRO A 7 37.39 6.88 22.18
CA PRO A 7 38.01 5.59 21.92
C PRO A 7 36.96 4.61 21.40
N THR A 8 37.09 4.19 20.13
CA THR A 8 36.29 3.11 19.54
C THR A 8 36.82 1.77 20.04
N THR A 9 36.47 1.41 21.28
CA THR A 9 36.54 0.01 21.72
C THR A 9 35.51 -0.78 20.91
N PRO A 10 35.90 -1.84 20.16
CA PRO A 10 34.93 -2.64 19.44
C PRO A 10 33.92 -3.22 20.44
N PRO A 11 32.61 -3.08 20.19
CA PRO A 11 31.59 -3.52 21.12
C PRO A 11 31.75 -5.01 21.42
N ALA A 12 31.55 -5.40 22.67
CA ALA A 12 31.57 -6.80 23.04
C ALA A 12 30.42 -7.51 22.30
N THR A 13 30.62 -8.77 21.91
CA THR A 13 29.59 -9.53 21.18
C THR A 13 28.24 -9.58 21.90
N ALA A 14 28.22 -9.47 23.22
CA ALA A 14 27.02 -9.35 24.04
C ALA A 14 26.25 -8.05 23.80
N ASP A 15 26.95 -6.93 23.59
CA ASP A 15 26.33 -5.61 23.34
C ASP A 15 25.62 -5.62 21.98
N LEU A 16 26.26 -6.18 20.96
CA LEU A 16 25.66 -6.35 19.63
C LEU A 16 24.40 -7.22 19.66
N GLN A 17 24.39 -8.28 20.48
CA GLN A 17 23.22 -9.14 20.64
C GLN A 17 22.07 -8.42 21.35
N ALA A 18 22.38 -7.58 22.33
CA ALA A 18 21.39 -6.74 23.01
C ALA A 18 20.77 -5.72 22.05
N GLU A 19 21.60 -5.03 21.25
CA GLU A 19 21.13 -4.07 20.23
C GLU A 19 20.25 -4.73 19.16
N ILE A 20 20.63 -5.92 18.66
CA ILE A 20 19.82 -6.66 17.70
C ILE A 20 18.47 -7.06 18.30
N THR A 21 18.44 -7.43 19.57
CA THR A 21 17.20 -7.82 20.26
C THR A 21 16.28 -6.61 20.40
N ALA A 22 16.81 -5.48 20.86
CA ALA A 22 16.05 -4.23 20.97
C ALA A 22 15.52 -3.76 19.60
N ALA A 23 16.34 -3.80 18.55
CA ALA A 23 15.94 -3.42 17.21
C ALA A 23 14.82 -4.33 16.64
N ARG A 24 14.84 -5.63 16.96
CA ARG A 24 13.77 -6.55 16.56
C ARG A 24 12.46 -6.24 17.26
N GLU A 25 12.51 -5.94 18.55
CA GLU A 25 11.31 -5.57 19.31
C GLU A 25 10.67 -4.29 18.77
N GLU A 26 11.48 -3.27 18.47
CA GLU A 26 11.01 -2.03 17.83
C GLU A 26 10.41 -2.28 16.43
N LEU A 27 11.04 -3.15 15.64
CA LEU A 27 10.53 -3.50 14.31
C LEU A 27 9.18 -4.24 14.41
N VAL A 28 9.03 -5.18 15.33
CA VAL A 28 7.77 -5.90 15.55
C VAL A 28 6.67 -4.93 16.00
N ALA A 29 6.98 -4.00 16.91
CA ALA A 29 6.06 -2.95 17.33
C ALA A 29 5.63 -2.09 16.13
N THR A 30 6.58 -1.66 15.31
CA THR A 30 6.32 -0.84 14.11
C THR A 30 5.47 -1.59 13.08
N ILE A 31 5.78 -2.85 12.80
CA ILE A 31 5.00 -3.68 11.87
C ILE A 31 3.58 -3.87 12.38
N SER A 32 3.38 -4.07 13.69
CA SER A 32 2.05 -4.23 14.27
C SER A 32 1.17 -2.98 14.07
N THR A 33 1.76 -1.79 14.25
CA THR A 33 1.13 -0.49 13.98
C THR A 33 0.79 -0.34 12.49
N LEU A 34 1.77 -0.56 11.60
CA LEU A 34 1.57 -0.47 10.15
C LEU A 34 0.48 -1.44 9.66
N LYS A 35 0.42 -2.64 10.22
CA LYS A 35 -0.60 -3.65 9.90
C LYS A 35 -1.99 -3.20 10.35
N GLY A 36 -2.10 -2.51 11.47
CA GLY A 36 -3.36 -1.87 11.91
C GLY A 36 -3.80 -0.72 11.00
N GLU A 37 -2.86 0.06 10.47
CA GLU A 37 -3.14 1.15 9.54
C GLU A 37 -3.47 0.65 8.11
N MET A 38 -2.93 -0.50 7.73
CA MET A 38 -3.26 -1.24 6.50
C MET A 38 -4.55 -2.08 6.63
N THR A 39 -5.50 -1.65 7.46
CA THR A 39 -6.81 -2.31 7.48
C THR A 39 -7.44 -2.27 6.09
N PRO A 40 -8.08 -3.38 5.64
CA PRO A 40 -8.64 -3.45 4.29
C PRO A 40 -9.60 -2.30 3.99
N GLY A 41 -10.34 -1.84 4.99
CA GLY A 41 -11.23 -0.67 4.87
C GLY A 41 -10.50 0.65 4.61
N ALA A 42 -9.34 0.88 5.25
CA ALA A 42 -8.55 2.09 5.03
C ALA A 42 -7.89 2.08 3.65
N ILE A 43 -7.36 0.92 3.22
CA ILE A 43 -6.82 0.74 1.86
C ILE A 43 -7.95 0.88 0.82
N ALA A 44 -9.11 0.27 1.03
CA ALA A 44 -10.26 0.40 0.12
C ALA A 44 -10.78 1.84 0.03
N ARG A 45 -10.78 2.60 1.13
CA ARG A 45 -11.14 4.03 1.11
C ARG A 45 -10.11 4.92 0.40
N ARG A 46 -8.82 4.55 0.44
CA ARG A 46 -7.76 5.25 -0.31
C ARG A 46 -7.82 4.87 -1.80
N GLY A 47 -7.94 3.58 -2.11
CA GLY A 47 -8.07 3.06 -3.47
C GLY A 47 -9.37 3.50 -4.16
N GLY A 48 -10.50 3.49 -3.44
CA GLY A 48 -11.78 3.97 -3.95
C GLY A 48 -11.74 5.42 -4.39
N ARG A 49 -11.11 6.30 -3.60
CA ARG A 49 -10.91 7.71 -3.99
C ARG A 49 -10.01 7.86 -5.23
N ALA A 50 -8.96 7.04 -5.35
CA ALA A 50 -8.10 7.04 -6.53
C ALA A 50 -8.82 6.55 -7.79
N ILE A 51 -9.67 5.53 -7.67
CA ILE A 51 -10.46 4.99 -8.78
C ILE A 51 -11.55 5.98 -9.19
N THR A 52 -12.28 6.55 -8.23
CA THR A 52 -13.33 7.55 -8.54
C THR A 52 -12.73 8.73 -9.29
N GLY A 53 -11.56 9.23 -8.88
CA GLY A 53 -10.85 10.32 -9.58
C GLY A 53 -10.45 10.01 -11.03
N TRP A 54 -10.40 8.74 -11.45
CA TRP A 54 -10.19 8.38 -12.85
C TRP A 54 -11.45 8.56 -13.71
N PHE A 55 -12.62 8.31 -13.11
CA PHE A 55 -13.94 8.39 -13.75
C PHE A 55 -14.61 9.75 -13.54
N THR A 56 -14.20 10.54 -12.55
CA THR A 56 -14.74 11.87 -12.26
C THR A 56 -13.77 12.98 -12.66
N ASP A 57 -14.31 14.10 -13.12
CA ASP A 57 -13.62 15.31 -13.48
C ASP A 57 -13.25 16.17 -12.26
N GLU A 58 -12.44 17.22 -12.40
CA GLU A 58 -12.00 18.08 -11.30
C GLU A 58 -13.15 18.71 -10.48
N PHE A 59 -14.37 18.76 -11.03
CA PHE A 59 -15.59 19.25 -10.37
C PHE A 59 -16.51 18.13 -9.85
N GLY A 60 -16.08 16.87 -9.90
CA GLY A 60 -16.91 15.72 -9.51
C GLY A 60 -17.91 15.27 -10.57
N GLY A 61 -17.91 15.88 -11.76
CA GLY A 61 -18.70 15.45 -12.91
C GLY A 61 -18.19 14.12 -13.47
N ILE A 62 -19.08 13.23 -13.91
CA ILE A 62 -18.65 11.97 -14.54
C ILE A 62 -18.00 12.27 -15.89
N ARG A 63 -16.84 11.66 -16.20
CA ARG A 63 -16.21 11.69 -17.54
C ARG A 63 -16.88 10.63 -18.42
N PRO A 64 -17.86 10.98 -19.26
CA PRO A 64 -18.70 10.01 -19.95
C PRO A 64 -17.90 9.12 -20.93
N GLU A 65 -16.84 9.67 -21.54
CA GLU A 65 -15.98 8.95 -22.47
C GLU A 65 -15.27 7.76 -21.82
N ARG A 66 -14.70 7.95 -20.62
CA ARG A 66 -13.99 6.89 -19.88
C ARG A 66 -14.96 5.83 -19.36
N VAL A 67 -16.13 6.24 -18.90
CA VAL A 67 -17.19 5.31 -18.46
C VAL A 67 -17.71 4.49 -19.64
N ALA A 68 -17.88 5.11 -20.82
CA ALA A 68 -18.34 4.41 -22.02
C ALA A 68 -17.36 3.33 -22.48
N ILE A 69 -16.04 3.62 -22.47
CA ILE A 69 -15.00 2.65 -22.84
C ILE A 69 -15.02 1.44 -21.91
N VAL A 70 -14.98 1.67 -20.59
CA VAL A 70 -14.99 0.57 -19.61
C VAL A 70 -16.32 -0.19 -19.66
N GLY A 71 -17.45 0.52 -19.79
CA GLY A 71 -18.77 -0.07 -19.94
C GLY A 71 -18.87 -0.99 -21.15
N ALA A 72 -18.34 -0.58 -22.30
CA ALA A 72 -18.33 -1.39 -23.52
C ALA A 72 -17.50 -2.68 -23.35
N VAL A 73 -16.33 -2.59 -22.72
CA VAL A 73 -15.48 -3.76 -22.45
C VAL A 73 -16.19 -4.76 -21.54
N VAL A 74 -16.76 -4.27 -20.43
CA VAL A 74 -17.48 -5.14 -19.47
C VAL A 74 -18.69 -5.78 -20.14
N ALA A 75 -19.49 -5.00 -20.87
CA ALA A 75 -20.64 -5.51 -21.62
C ALA A 75 -20.23 -6.60 -22.62
N GLY A 76 -19.16 -6.38 -23.38
CA GLY A 76 -18.62 -7.37 -24.32
C GLY A 76 -18.20 -8.67 -23.64
N ILE A 77 -17.50 -8.59 -22.51
CA ILE A 77 -17.10 -9.77 -21.72
C ILE A 77 -18.32 -10.52 -21.20
N VAL A 78 -19.33 -9.81 -20.69
CA VAL A 78 -20.56 -10.42 -20.17
C VAL A 78 -21.33 -11.14 -21.28
N VAL A 79 -21.51 -10.50 -22.43
CA VAL A 79 -22.17 -11.11 -23.60
C VAL A 79 -21.41 -12.35 -24.05
N LEU A 80 -20.08 -12.27 -24.18
CA LEU A 80 -19.23 -13.42 -24.54
C LEU A 80 -19.36 -14.57 -23.54
N LYS A 81 -19.39 -14.26 -22.24
CA LYS A 81 -19.54 -15.25 -21.16
C LYS A 81 -20.91 -15.91 -21.19
N ILE A 82 -21.98 -15.17 -21.50
CA ILE A 82 -23.35 -15.71 -21.62
C ILE A 82 -23.43 -16.65 -22.82
N ILE A 83 -22.87 -16.26 -23.97
CA ILE A 83 -22.83 -17.09 -25.17
C ILE A 83 -22.04 -18.38 -24.88
N ARG A 84 -20.87 -18.28 -24.25
CA ARG A 84 -20.03 -19.43 -23.89
C ARG A 84 -20.59 -20.32 -22.78
N ARG A 85 -21.60 -19.87 -22.04
CA ARG A 85 -22.34 -20.71 -21.07
C ARG A 85 -23.56 -21.39 -21.68
N ARG A 86 -24.00 -20.94 -22.86
CA ARG A 86 -25.22 -21.43 -23.53
C ARG A 86 -24.93 -22.33 -24.73
N GLY A 87 -23.72 -22.26 -25.29
CA GLY A 87 -23.17 -23.28 -26.21
C GLY A 87 -22.30 -24.26 -25.45
#